data_AF-X1D0C9-F1
#
_entry.id   AF-X1D0C9-F1
#
_cell.length_a   1.000
_cell.length_b   1.000
_cell.length_c   1.000
_cell.angle_alpha   90.00
_cell.angle_beta   90.00
_cell.angle_gamma   90.00
#
_symmetry.space_group_name_H-M   'P 1'
#
loop_
_entity.id
_entity.type
_entity.pdbx_description
1 polymer ?
#
loop_
_entity_poly.entity_id
_entity_poly.type
_entity_poly.pdbx_seq_one_letter_code
_entity_poly.pdbx_strand_id
1 'polypeptide(L)'
;YDKVESRKKLIFPPNSILKKRNYEHTVHWVLYNNESLRWSDFRSEPLSINQSSLSKSLNSLKIKGILINENKEYKITSEGRAQYSKMLREYDLDRQSILEDETNRIDEITERTSEFFERFEIDDGELKFRFLNNILKLEYSKAEEFVLEDDFNKIILFLSMNHPDQFPNYISPEEFSLKYGIKKTTLDFFVDKIVEEHIYPIKFFKIVVEDDKNYYFQANGELEKILNAIVEKHITKFTYLNKFHSTSEDGSKIIDIEQVLNQILKNISGFLFNEKLK
;
A
#
# COMPACT_ATOMS: atom_id res chain seq x y z
N TYR A 1 -26.93 -3.25 -42.65
CA TYR A 1 -25.99 -3.84 -41.68
C TYR A 1 -26.00 -2.97 -40.45
N ASP A 2 -26.93 -3.23 -39.53
CA ASP A 2 -26.98 -2.56 -38.25
C ASP A 2 -25.90 -3.16 -37.34
N LYS A 3 -24.88 -2.35 -37.03
CA LYS A 3 -23.93 -2.68 -35.98
C LYS A 3 -24.66 -2.62 -34.66
N VAL A 4 -24.98 -3.78 -34.10
CA VAL A 4 -25.29 -3.93 -32.69
C VAL A 4 -24.01 -3.58 -31.93
N GLU A 5 -23.86 -2.32 -31.52
CA GLU A 5 -22.86 -1.93 -30.53
C GLU A 5 -23.14 -2.75 -29.26
N SER A 6 -22.24 -3.67 -28.94
CA SER A 6 -22.24 -4.36 -27.65
C SER A 6 -22.13 -3.30 -26.55
N ARG A 7 -23.24 -3.00 -25.87
CA ARG A 7 -23.25 -2.04 -24.75
C ARG A 7 -22.25 -2.52 -23.70
N LYS A 8 -21.17 -1.75 -23.47
CA LYS A 8 -20.25 -1.96 -22.34
C LYS A 8 -21.10 -2.05 -21.05
N LYS A 9 -20.86 -3.08 -20.24
CA LYS A 9 -21.54 -3.26 -18.95
C LYS A 9 -20.97 -2.22 -17.99
N LEU A 10 -21.72 -1.14 -17.77
CA LEU A 10 -21.30 -0.05 -16.90
C LEU A 10 -21.36 -0.46 -15.43
N ILE A 11 -20.37 -0.01 -14.65
CA ILE A 11 -20.33 -0.15 -13.20
C ILE A 11 -21.01 1.07 -12.58
N PHE A 12 -21.95 0.85 -11.66
CA PHE A 12 -22.77 1.90 -11.05
C PHE A 12 -22.50 2.06 -9.55
N PRO A 13 -22.68 3.28 -9.00
CA PRO A 13 -22.30 3.58 -7.64
C PRO A 13 -23.26 2.93 -6.65
N PRO A 14 -22.78 2.59 -5.44
CA PRO A 14 -23.64 2.04 -4.40
C PRO A 14 -24.72 3.03 -3.98
N ASN A 15 -25.82 2.50 -3.44
CA ASN A 15 -26.99 3.27 -3.02
C ASN A 15 -26.66 4.36 -1.98
N SER A 16 -25.61 4.17 -1.19
CA SER A 16 -25.08 5.16 -0.23
C SER A 16 -24.67 6.48 -0.91
N ILE A 17 -24.09 6.43 -2.12
CA ILE A 17 -23.74 7.63 -2.90
C ILE A 17 -25.00 8.22 -3.55
N LEU A 18 -25.82 7.37 -4.17
CA LEU A 18 -27.02 7.79 -4.89
C LEU A 18 -28.05 8.48 -3.97
N LYS A 19 -28.21 8.00 -2.72
CA LYS A 19 -29.17 8.55 -1.75
C LYS A 19 -28.85 9.97 -1.29
N LYS A 20 -27.57 10.38 -1.24
CA LYS A 20 -27.19 11.75 -0.83
C LYS A 20 -27.46 12.81 -1.91
N ARG A 21 -27.85 12.42 -3.14
CA ARG A 21 -28.14 13.31 -4.28
C ARG A 21 -27.01 14.31 -4.61
N ASN A 22 -25.76 13.95 -4.30
CA ASN A 22 -24.61 14.74 -4.74
C ASN A 22 -24.15 14.25 -6.12
N TYR A 23 -24.61 14.94 -7.15
CA TYR A 23 -24.34 14.54 -8.54
C TYR A 23 -22.87 14.70 -8.95
N GLU A 24 -22.09 15.56 -8.30
CA GLU A 24 -20.64 15.62 -8.54
C GLU A 24 -19.97 14.32 -8.09
N HIS A 25 -20.31 13.82 -6.90
CA HIS A 25 -19.74 12.59 -6.36
C HIS A 25 -20.22 11.36 -7.14
N THR A 26 -21.49 11.36 -7.56
CA THR A 26 -22.02 10.32 -8.46
C THR A 26 -21.26 10.30 -9.79
N VAL A 27 -21.06 11.45 -10.44
CA VAL A 27 -20.33 11.54 -11.72
C VAL A 27 -18.87 11.13 -11.56
N HIS A 28 -18.21 11.58 -10.49
CA HIS A 28 -16.81 11.24 -10.18
C HIS A 28 -16.64 9.74 -9.95
N TRP A 29 -17.52 9.11 -9.17
CA TRP A 29 -17.46 7.67 -8.90
C TRP A 29 -17.63 6.84 -10.17
N VAL A 30 -18.61 7.18 -11.01
CA VAL A 30 -18.90 6.40 -12.22
C VAL A 30 -17.79 6.56 -13.24
N LEU A 31 -17.20 7.75 -13.37
CA LEU A 31 -16.03 7.97 -14.24
C LEU A 31 -14.74 7.33 -13.73
N TYR A 32 -14.57 7.17 -12.42
CA TYR A 32 -13.42 6.44 -11.88
C TYR A 32 -13.50 4.94 -12.25
N ASN A 33 -14.70 4.37 -12.13
CA ASN A 33 -14.94 2.93 -12.32
C ASN A 33 -15.25 2.54 -13.78
N ASN A 34 -15.40 3.50 -14.68
CA ASN A 34 -15.63 3.27 -16.11
C ASN A 34 -14.68 4.16 -16.92
N GLU A 35 -13.80 3.56 -17.73
CA GLU A 35 -12.70 4.22 -18.44
C GLU A 35 -13.07 5.53 -19.17
N SER A 36 -14.25 5.56 -19.81
CA SER A 36 -14.82 6.73 -20.45
C SER A 36 -16.34 6.61 -20.52
N LEU A 37 -17.05 7.74 -20.44
CA LEU A 37 -18.51 7.78 -20.49
C LEU A 37 -19.02 8.89 -21.39
N ARG A 38 -20.13 8.63 -22.08
CA ARG A 38 -20.89 9.62 -22.86
C ARG A 38 -21.91 10.30 -21.98
N TRP A 39 -22.35 11.49 -22.40
CA TRP A 39 -23.39 12.25 -21.70
C TRP A 39 -24.69 11.45 -21.47
N SER A 40 -25.05 10.58 -22.43
CA SER A 40 -26.23 9.71 -22.34
C SER A 40 -26.17 8.74 -21.17
N ASP A 41 -24.97 8.30 -20.79
CA ASP A 41 -24.76 7.20 -19.85
C ASP A 41 -25.07 7.62 -18.41
N PHE A 42 -24.93 8.91 -18.11
CA PHE A 42 -25.35 9.52 -16.83
C PHE A 42 -26.85 9.71 -16.70
N ARG A 43 -27.58 9.66 -17.83
CA ARG A 43 -29.03 9.87 -17.88
C ARG A 43 -29.82 8.57 -17.88
N SER A 44 -29.18 7.44 -18.10
CA SER A 44 -29.80 6.11 -17.96
C SER A 44 -29.91 5.70 -16.50
N GLU A 45 -30.90 4.85 -16.21
CA GLU A 45 -30.97 4.11 -14.94
C GLU A 45 -29.69 3.30 -14.72
N PRO A 46 -29.17 3.22 -13.48
CA PRO A 46 -29.73 3.71 -12.21
C PRO A 46 -29.36 5.16 -11.83
N LEU A 47 -28.63 5.89 -12.68
CA LEU A 47 -28.11 7.22 -12.34
C LEU A 47 -29.17 8.32 -12.50
N SER A 48 -29.92 8.27 -13.60
CA SER A 48 -31.08 9.13 -13.90
C SER A 48 -30.87 10.62 -13.54
N ILE A 49 -29.66 11.15 -13.79
CA ILE A 49 -29.32 12.53 -13.47
C ILE A 49 -30.01 13.47 -14.47
N ASN A 50 -30.72 14.48 -13.96
CA ASN A 50 -31.37 15.46 -14.84
C ASN A 50 -30.34 16.33 -15.58
N GLN A 51 -30.73 16.83 -16.76
CA GLN A 51 -29.81 17.55 -17.66
C GLN A 51 -29.15 18.78 -17.03
N SER A 52 -29.89 19.55 -16.22
CA SER A 52 -29.37 20.77 -15.61
C SER A 52 -28.34 20.46 -14.51
N SER A 53 -28.58 19.43 -13.70
CA SER A 53 -27.68 19.00 -12.63
C SER A 53 -26.43 18.31 -13.17
N LEU A 54 -26.59 17.50 -14.22
CA LEU A 54 -25.48 16.85 -14.92
C LEU A 54 -24.53 17.90 -15.52
N SER A 55 -25.08 18.92 -16.18
CA SER A 55 -24.28 20.02 -16.76
C SER A 55 -23.52 20.80 -15.71
N LYS A 56 -24.18 21.14 -14.59
CA LYS A 56 -23.52 21.83 -13.49
C LYS A 56 -22.38 20.99 -12.90
N SER A 57 -22.64 19.71 -12.64
CA SER A 57 -21.67 18.80 -12.02
C SER A 57 -20.45 18.56 -12.90
N LEU A 58 -20.66 18.28 -14.19
CA LEU A 58 -19.56 18.07 -15.14
C LEU A 58 -18.73 19.33 -15.35
N ASN A 59 -19.35 20.50 -15.45
CA ASN A 59 -18.62 21.76 -15.55
C ASN A 59 -17.81 22.05 -14.28
N SER A 60 -18.39 21.84 -13.10
CA SER A 60 -17.71 22.01 -11.81
C SER A 60 -16.48 21.09 -11.69
N LEU A 61 -16.64 19.80 -11.98
CA LEU A 61 -15.53 18.82 -11.94
C LEU A 61 -14.46 19.11 -13.00
N LYS A 62 -14.85 19.64 -14.18
CA LYS A 62 -13.90 20.09 -15.20
C LYS A 62 -13.10 21.30 -14.74
N ILE A 63 -13.75 22.29 -14.12
CA ILE A 63 -13.08 23.48 -13.56
C ILE A 63 -12.11 23.07 -12.45
N LYS A 64 -12.47 22.09 -11.63
CA LYS A 64 -11.61 21.50 -10.58
C LYS A 64 -10.48 20.62 -11.13
N GLY A 65 -10.40 20.41 -12.45
CA GLY A 65 -9.38 19.57 -13.08
C GLY A 65 -9.54 18.06 -12.83
N ILE A 66 -10.69 17.62 -12.29
CA ILE A 66 -10.96 16.21 -11.92
C ILE A 66 -11.29 15.37 -13.16
N LEU A 67 -11.86 15.99 -14.19
CA LEU A 67 -12.22 15.32 -15.43
C LEU A 67 -11.87 16.16 -16.66
N ILE A 68 -11.73 15.47 -17.77
CA ILE A 68 -11.55 16.05 -19.11
C ILE A 68 -12.66 15.54 -20.03
N ASN A 69 -12.93 16.31 -21.09
CA ASN A 69 -13.79 15.87 -22.18
C ASN A 69 -12.95 15.79 -23.44
N GLU A 70 -12.83 14.59 -23.99
CA GLU A 70 -12.15 14.30 -25.24
C GLU A 70 -13.11 13.55 -26.15
N ASN A 71 -13.29 14.01 -27.39
CA ASN A 71 -14.11 13.33 -28.39
C ASN A 71 -15.56 13.03 -27.93
N LYS A 72 -16.17 13.93 -27.16
CA LYS A 72 -17.52 13.79 -26.57
C LYS A 72 -17.62 12.71 -25.48
N GLU A 73 -16.49 12.20 -25.00
CA GLU A 73 -16.41 11.30 -23.86
C GLU A 73 -15.73 12.00 -22.69
N TYR A 74 -16.27 11.76 -21.49
CA TYR A 74 -15.72 12.25 -20.24
C TYR A 74 -14.76 11.19 -19.69
N LYS A 75 -13.59 11.63 -19.23
CA LYS A 75 -12.56 10.77 -18.63
C LYS A 75 -12.04 11.41 -17.36
N ILE A 76 -11.63 10.57 -16.41
CA ILE A 76 -11.00 11.02 -15.17
C ILE A 76 -9.52 11.38 -15.39
N THR A 77 -9.06 12.46 -14.78
CA THR A 77 -7.64 12.86 -14.81
C THR A 77 -6.85 12.15 -13.70
N SER A 78 -5.52 12.28 -13.71
CA SER A 78 -4.67 11.84 -12.59
C SER A 78 -5.05 12.54 -11.27
N GLU A 79 -5.31 13.84 -11.30
CA GLU A 79 -5.79 14.60 -10.13
C GLU A 79 -7.17 14.10 -9.68
N GLY A 80 -8.07 13.80 -10.63
CA GLY A 80 -9.37 13.21 -10.32
C GLY A 80 -9.26 11.87 -9.60
N ARG A 81 -8.30 11.02 -9.99
CA ARG A 81 -8.03 9.75 -9.27
C ARG A 81 -7.54 10.00 -7.85
N ALA A 82 -6.69 11.00 -7.61
CA ALA A 82 -6.23 11.34 -6.27
C ALA A 82 -7.36 11.91 -5.37
N GLN A 83 -8.29 12.68 -5.96
CA GLN A 83 -9.45 13.23 -5.24
C GLN A 83 -10.53 12.19 -4.96
N TYR A 84 -10.55 11.08 -5.70
CA TYR A 84 -11.55 10.01 -5.54
C TYR A 84 -11.51 9.40 -4.13
N SER A 85 -10.33 9.08 -3.60
CA SER A 85 -10.18 8.54 -2.24
C SER A 85 -10.66 9.53 -1.17
N LYS A 86 -10.49 10.85 -1.39
CA LYS A 86 -11.00 11.86 -0.45
C LYS A 86 -12.53 11.90 -0.46
N MET A 87 -13.14 11.81 -1.65
CA MET A 87 -14.58 11.74 -1.82
C MET A 87 -15.18 10.49 -1.14
N LEU A 88 -14.54 9.32 -1.27
CA LEU A 88 -15.03 8.07 -0.66
C LEU A 88 -15.13 8.13 0.88
N ARG A 89 -14.23 8.88 1.54
CA ARG A 89 -14.27 9.09 3.00
C ARG A 89 -15.54 9.79 3.47
N GLU A 90 -16.16 10.62 2.64
CA GLU A 90 -17.41 11.31 2.99
C GLU A 90 -18.64 10.39 3.04
N TYR A 91 -18.49 9.14 2.60
CA TYR A 91 -19.56 8.16 2.53
C TYR A 91 -19.32 6.91 3.38
N ASP A 92 -18.23 6.86 4.15
CA ASP A 92 -17.73 5.65 4.84
C ASP A 92 -17.51 4.45 3.89
N LEU A 93 -17.51 4.68 2.58
CA LEU A 93 -17.27 3.67 1.54
C LEU A 93 -15.79 3.37 1.34
N ASP A 94 -14.92 4.27 1.79
CA ASP A 94 -13.45 4.08 1.83
C ASP A 94 -13.05 2.91 2.74
N ARG A 95 -13.92 2.48 3.68
CA ARG A 95 -13.71 1.23 4.41
C ARG A 95 -14.44 0.08 3.75
N GLN A 96 -15.76 0.16 3.50
CA GLN A 96 -16.50 -1.01 3.05
C GLN A 96 -16.15 -1.47 1.62
N SER A 97 -15.92 -0.56 0.67
CA SER A 97 -15.58 -0.96 -0.70
C SER A 97 -14.09 -1.32 -0.85
N ILE A 98 -13.20 -0.66 -0.11
CA ILE A 98 -11.81 -1.13 0.04
C ILE A 98 -11.81 -2.51 0.69
N LEU A 99 -12.57 -2.69 1.78
CA LEU A 99 -12.69 -4.00 2.43
C LEU A 99 -13.35 -5.02 1.51
N GLU A 100 -14.34 -4.70 0.68
CA GLU A 100 -14.97 -5.67 -0.24
C GLU A 100 -14.04 -6.05 -1.39
N ASP A 101 -13.35 -5.09 -2.02
CA ASP A 101 -12.38 -5.36 -3.09
C ASP A 101 -11.11 -6.03 -2.53
N GLU A 102 -10.63 -5.62 -1.35
CA GLU A 102 -9.59 -6.31 -0.61
C GLU A 102 -10.07 -7.68 -0.16
N THR A 103 -11.32 -7.85 0.30
CA THR A 103 -11.87 -9.15 0.70
C THR A 103 -11.92 -10.08 -0.49
N ASN A 104 -12.40 -9.65 -1.65
CA ASN A 104 -12.42 -10.50 -2.86
C ASN A 104 -10.99 -10.89 -3.29
N ARG A 105 -10.04 -9.95 -3.24
CA ARG A 105 -8.61 -10.25 -3.53
C ARG A 105 -8.00 -11.17 -2.48
N ILE A 106 -8.33 -10.95 -1.21
CA ILE A 106 -7.91 -11.78 -0.08
C ILE A 106 -8.51 -13.17 -0.21
N ASP A 107 -9.78 -13.32 -0.60
CA ASP A 107 -10.45 -14.60 -0.75
C ASP A 107 -9.78 -15.45 -1.84
N GLU A 108 -9.52 -14.86 -3.02
CA GLU A 108 -8.82 -15.55 -4.11
C GLU A 108 -7.40 -15.97 -3.70
N ILE A 109 -6.66 -15.08 -3.03
CA ILE A 109 -5.30 -15.38 -2.54
C ILE A 109 -5.34 -16.37 -1.39
N THR A 110 -6.29 -16.26 -0.48
CA THR A 110 -6.42 -17.12 0.71
C THR A 110 -6.79 -18.53 0.29
N GLU A 111 -7.66 -18.70 -0.70
CA GLU A 111 -7.97 -20.02 -1.26
C GLU A 111 -6.70 -20.68 -1.83
N ARG A 112 -5.91 -19.95 -2.64
CA ARG A 112 -4.65 -20.44 -3.21
C ARG A 112 -3.56 -20.71 -2.18
N THR A 113 -3.51 -19.90 -1.12
CA THR A 113 -2.43 -19.95 -0.11
C THR A 113 -2.77 -20.85 1.07
N SER A 114 -4.03 -21.24 1.25
CA SER A 114 -4.44 -22.20 2.28
C SER A 114 -3.77 -23.56 2.08
N GLU A 115 -3.78 -24.08 0.84
CA GLU A 115 -3.07 -25.32 0.51
C GLU A 115 -1.56 -25.21 0.77
N PHE A 116 -0.98 -24.03 0.50
CA PHE A 116 0.42 -23.75 0.78
C PHE A 116 0.72 -23.78 2.29
N PHE A 117 -0.13 -23.16 3.10
CA PHE A 117 0.03 -23.15 4.56
C PHE A 117 -0.14 -24.54 5.18
N GLU A 118 -1.12 -25.31 4.71
CA GLU A 118 -1.34 -26.69 5.18
C GLU A 118 -0.15 -27.58 4.83
N ARG A 119 0.33 -27.52 3.59
CA ARG A 119 1.46 -28.34 3.11
C ARG A 119 2.76 -28.07 3.88
N PHE A 120 2.94 -26.86 4.39
CA PHE A 120 4.15 -26.45 5.12
C PHE A 120 3.94 -26.29 6.63
N GLU A 121 2.78 -26.73 7.15
CA GLU A 121 2.43 -26.70 8.57
C GLU A 121 2.61 -25.29 9.20
N ILE A 122 2.17 -24.27 8.47
CA ILE A 122 2.23 -22.89 8.93
C ILE A 122 0.95 -22.61 9.70
N ASP A 123 1.04 -22.49 11.03
CA ASP A 123 -0.12 -22.25 11.91
C ASP A 123 -0.12 -20.90 12.61
N ASP A 124 1.02 -20.20 12.64
CA ASP A 124 1.14 -18.87 13.23
C ASP A 124 0.30 -17.84 12.45
N GLY A 125 -0.76 -17.35 13.09
CA GLY A 125 -1.70 -16.39 12.50
C GLY A 125 -1.05 -15.05 12.14
N GLU A 126 -0.06 -14.60 12.91
CA GLU A 126 0.66 -13.36 12.64
C GLU A 126 1.62 -13.54 11.44
N LEU A 127 2.26 -14.70 11.34
CA LEU A 127 3.05 -15.05 10.15
C LEU A 127 2.19 -15.14 8.90
N LYS A 128 1.00 -15.76 8.98
CA LYS A 128 0.02 -15.79 7.88
C LYS A 128 -0.42 -14.39 7.46
N PHE A 129 -0.73 -13.53 8.43
CA PHE A 129 -1.10 -12.15 8.17
C PHE A 129 0.01 -11.39 7.43
N ARG A 130 1.26 -11.47 7.89
CA ARG A 130 2.40 -10.84 7.20
C ARG A 130 2.59 -11.38 5.80
N PHE A 131 2.50 -12.70 5.63
CA PHE A 131 2.58 -13.34 4.32
C PHE A 131 1.52 -12.80 3.36
N LEU A 132 0.26 -12.75 3.79
CA LEU A 132 -0.85 -12.26 2.96
C LEU A 132 -0.70 -10.76 2.63
N ASN A 133 -0.27 -9.96 3.59
CA ASN A 133 0.01 -8.54 3.36
C ASN A 133 1.17 -8.34 2.37
N ASN A 134 2.17 -9.23 2.37
CA ASN A 134 3.27 -9.20 1.41
C ASN A 134 2.82 -9.66 0.02
N ILE A 135 2.07 -10.76 -0.10
CA ILE A 135 1.66 -11.31 -1.40
C ILE A 135 0.68 -10.40 -2.15
N LEU A 136 -0.20 -9.68 -1.42
CA LEU A 136 -1.09 -8.66 -2.00
C LEU A 136 -0.34 -7.49 -2.64
N LYS A 137 0.87 -7.24 -2.15
CA LYS A 137 1.74 -6.12 -2.53
C LYS A 137 2.78 -6.50 -3.58
N LEU A 138 3.20 -7.77 -3.54
CA LEU A 138 4.20 -8.37 -4.42
C LEU A 138 3.46 -9.29 -5.38
N GLU A 139 2.94 -8.73 -6.48
CA GLU A 139 2.19 -9.50 -7.48
C GLU A 139 3.11 -10.49 -8.21
N TYR A 140 2.71 -11.76 -8.27
CA TYR A 140 3.47 -12.84 -8.94
C TYR A 140 3.68 -12.58 -10.44
N SER A 141 2.78 -11.86 -11.12
CA SER A 141 2.90 -11.51 -12.53
C SER A 141 4.20 -10.77 -12.89
N LYS A 142 4.83 -10.09 -11.93
CA LYS A 142 6.15 -9.44 -12.12
C LYS A 142 7.33 -10.38 -11.90
N ALA A 143 7.07 -11.54 -11.34
CA ALA A 143 8.05 -12.56 -10.96
C ALA A 143 8.00 -13.80 -11.86
N GLU A 144 6.93 -13.99 -12.63
CA GLU A 144 6.64 -15.22 -13.37
C GLU A 144 7.70 -15.61 -14.40
N GLU A 145 8.43 -14.62 -14.95
CA GLU A 145 9.55 -14.84 -15.87
C GLU A 145 10.81 -15.38 -15.15
N PHE A 146 10.91 -15.19 -13.83
CA PHE A 146 12.11 -15.47 -13.04
C PHE A 146 11.97 -16.68 -12.12
N VAL A 147 10.77 -16.94 -11.62
CA VAL A 147 10.52 -17.95 -10.58
C VAL A 147 9.12 -18.54 -10.72
N LEU A 148 8.99 -19.82 -10.38
CA LEU A 148 7.68 -20.50 -10.33
C LEU A 148 6.87 -19.99 -9.14
N GLU A 149 5.55 -20.00 -9.25
CA GLU A 149 4.64 -19.52 -8.20
C GLU A 149 4.89 -20.17 -6.83
N ASP A 150 5.17 -21.47 -6.82
CA ASP A 150 5.46 -22.21 -5.59
C ASP A 150 6.71 -21.67 -4.87
N ASP A 151 7.77 -21.40 -5.63
CA ASP A 151 9.02 -20.85 -5.12
C ASP A 151 8.86 -19.35 -4.78
N PHE A 152 8.05 -18.61 -5.54
CA PHE A 152 7.68 -17.25 -5.23
C PHE A 152 7.02 -17.18 -3.84
N ASN A 153 6.03 -18.02 -3.58
CA ASN A 153 5.37 -18.11 -2.27
C ASN A 153 6.37 -18.45 -1.16
N LYS A 154 7.33 -19.36 -1.39
CA LYS A 154 8.40 -19.62 -0.42
C LYS A 154 9.27 -18.38 -0.16
N ILE A 155 9.59 -17.59 -1.19
CA ILE A 155 10.36 -16.35 -1.01
C ILE A 155 9.57 -15.30 -0.20
N ILE A 156 8.27 -15.17 -0.45
CA ILE A 156 7.39 -14.31 0.36
C ILE A 156 7.35 -14.79 1.81
N LEU A 157 7.28 -16.11 2.04
CA LEU A 157 7.34 -16.69 3.37
C LEU A 157 8.67 -16.37 4.07
N PHE A 158 9.80 -16.48 3.38
CA PHE A 158 11.12 -16.14 3.93
C PHE A 158 11.17 -14.69 4.43
N LEU A 159 10.71 -13.73 3.62
CA LEU A 159 10.62 -12.31 4.03
C LEU A 159 9.69 -12.12 5.23
N SER A 160 8.61 -12.91 5.32
CA SER A 160 7.60 -12.82 6.38
C SER A 160 8.08 -13.45 7.70
N MET A 161 8.94 -14.47 7.63
CA MET A 161 9.57 -15.13 8.78
C MET A 161 10.72 -14.29 9.34
N ASN A 162 11.52 -13.67 8.47
CA ASN A 162 12.63 -12.81 8.87
C ASN A 162 12.19 -11.35 9.06
N HIS A 163 11.09 -11.13 9.78
CA HIS A 163 10.60 -9.81 10.17
C HIS A 163 11.18 -9.40 11.55
N PRO A 164 11.45 -8.10 11.83
CA PRO A 164 12.00 -7.67 13.12
C PRO A 164 11.20 -8.14 14.35
N ASP A 165 9.87 -8.24 14.23
CA ASP A 165 8.98 -8.69 15.32
C ASP A 165 9.14 -10.19 15.67
N GLN A 166 9.83 -10.95 14.82
CA GLN A 166 10.12 -12.36 15.09
C GLN A 166 11.39 -12.54 15.92
N PHE A 167 12.18 -11.49 16.16
CA PHE A 167 13.40 -11.60 16.94
C PHE A 167 13.15 -12.26 18.33
N PRO A 168 13.98 -13.23 18.75
CA PRO A 168 15.24 -13.68 18.13
C PRO A 168 15.07 -14.82 17.10
N ASN A 169 13.85 -15.22 16.78
CA ASN A 169 13.60 -16.27 15.79
C ASN A 169 14.03 -15.75 14.41
N TYR A 170 15.03 -16.42 13.84
CA TYR A 170 15.61 -16.14 12.54
C TYR A 170 15.76 -17.47 11.81
N ILE A 171 15.54 -17.47 10.51
CA ILE A 171 15.86 -18.61 9.67
C ILE A 171 16.85 -18.16 8.59
N SER A 172 18.01 -18.80 8.55
CA SER A 172 19.02 -18.52 7.53
C SER A 172 18.52 -18.93 6.13
N PRO A 173 19.04 -18.34 5.05
CA PRO A 173 18.76 -18.81 3.70
C PRO A 173 19.05 -20.30 3.53
N GLU A 174 20.11 -20.81 4.15
CA GLU A 174 20.50 -22.22 4.14
C GLU A 174 19.45 -23.12 4.78
N GLU A 175 19.06 -22.81 6.02
CA GLU A 175 18.06 -23.58 6.76
C GLU A 175 16.69 -23.51 6.08
N PHE A 176 16.32 -22.33 5.58
CA PHE A 176 15.06 -22.14 4.86
C PHE A 176 15.03 -22.96 3.57
N SER A 177 16.10 -22.91 2.78
CA SER A 177 16.24 -23.68 1.55
C SER A 177 16.11 -25.18 1.78
N LEU A 178 16.75 -25.69 2.83
CA LEU A 178 16.64 -27.10 3.21
C LEU A 178 15.22 -27.46 3.64
N LYS A 179 14.60 -26.64 4.49
CA LYS A 179 13.29 -26.90 5.09
C LYS A 179 12.15 -26.86 4.07
N TYR A 180 12.17 -25.87 3.17
CA TYR A 180 11.07 -25.60 2.25
C TYR A 180 11.34 -26.04 0.81
N GLY A 181 12.52 -26.61 0.53
CA GLY A 181 12.85 -27.18 -0.78
C GLY A 181 12.94 -26.13 -1.89
N ILE A 182 13.59 -24.99 -1.61
CA ILE A 182 13.93 -23.96 -2.60
C ILE A 182 15.45 -23.87 -2.73
N LYS A 183 15.97 -23.74 -3.96
CA LYS A 183 17.42 -23.53 -4.16
C LYS A 183 17.85 -22.21 -3.50
N LYS A 184 18.89 -22.25 -2.67
CA LYS A 184 19.44 -21.06 -2.01
C LYS A 184 19.77 -19.95 -3.01
N THR A 185 20.37 -20.29 -4.15
CA THR A 185 20.68 -19.32 -5.21
C THR A 185 19.44 -18.61 -5.76
N THR A 186 18.31 -19.31 -5.85
CA THR A 186 17.03 -18.73 -6.30
C THR A 186 16.45 -17.82 -5.23
N LEU A 187 16.49 -18.27 -3.96
CA LEU A 187 16.06 -17.47 -2.82
C LEU A 187 16.85 -16.16 -2.72
N ASP A 188 18.18 -16.25 -2.67
CA ASP A 188 19.06 -15.09 -2.53
C ASP A 188 18.87 -14.10 -3.68
N PHE A 189 18.84 -14.60 -4.92
CA PHE A 189 18.64 -13.77 -6.11
C PHE A 189 17.33 -13.00 -6.03
N PHE A 190 16.22 -13.65 -5.68
CA PHE A 190 14.93 -12.99 -5.71
C PHE A 190 14.69 -12.08 -4.49
N VAL A 191 15.26 -12.43 -3.33
CA VAL A 191 15.29 -11.51 -2.18
C VAL A 191 16.03 -10.23 -2.55
N ASP A 192 17.18 -10.33 -3.22
CA ASP A 192 17.93 -9.18 -3.72
C ASP A 192 17.12 -8.35 -4.74
N LYS A 193 16.41 -9.01 -5.68
CA LYS A 193 15.50 -8.33 -6.62
C LYS A 193 14.41 -7.53 -5.92
N ILE A 194 13.77 -8.11 -4.90
CA ILE A 194 12.71 -7.45 -4.14
C ILE A 194 13.27 -6.29 -3.31
N VAL A 195 14.32 -6.57 -2.53
CA VAL A 195 14.79 -5.68 -1.46
C VAL A 195 15.69 -4.58 -2.00
N GLU A 196 16.64 -4.92 -2.88
CA GLU A 196 17.69 -3.99 -3.33
C GLU A 196 17.41 -3.43 -4.73
N GLU A 197 16.96 -4.25 -5.69
CA GLU A 197 16.70 -3.79 -7.06
C GLU A 197 15.29 -3.19 -7.28
N HIS A 198 14.42 -3.27 -6.27
CA HIS A 198 13.11 -2.63 -6.25
C HIS A 198 12.24 -2.97 -7.49
N ILE A 199 12.19 -4.25 -7.89
CA ILE A 199 11.32 -4.71 -8.99
C ILE A 199 9.82 -4.42 -8.73
N TYR A 200 9.47 -4.18 -7.47
CA TYR A 200 8.16 -3.71 -7.03
C TYR A 200 8.22 -2.24 -6.61
N PRO A 201 7.12 -1.48 -6.73
CA PRO A 201 7.05 -0.07 -6.29
C PRO A 201 7.10 0.08 -4.75
N ILE A 202 7.43 -0.98 -4.03
CA ILE A 202 7.45 -1.07 -2.57
C ILE A 202 8.90 -1.27 -2.16
N LYS A 203 9.35 -0.40 -1.26
CA LYS A 203 10.70 -0.48 -0.70
C LYS A 203 10.70 -1.35 0.55
N PHE A 204 11.79 -2.08 0.76
CA PHE A 204 12.08 -2.77 2.01
C PHE A 204 13.25 -2.10 2.72
N PHE A 205 13.23 -2.17 4.04
CA PHE A 205 14.35 -1.88 4.91
C PHE A 205 14.95 -3.19 5.40
N LYS A 206 16.27 -3.20 5.51
CA LYS A 206 17.07 -4.34 5.97
C LYS A 206 17.79 -3.96 7.25
N ILE A 207 17.59 -4.72 8.32
CA ILE A 207 18.34 -4.61 9.57
C ILE A 207 19.35 -5.76 9.58
N VAL A 208 20.63 -5.42 9.65
CA VAL A 208 21.73 -6.38 9.72
C VAL A 208 22.20 -6.45 11.17
N VAL A 209 22.17 -7.65 11.75
CA VAL A 209 22.60 -7.93 13.13
C VAL A 209 23.92 -8.69 13.10
N GLU A 210 24.58 -8.83 14.25
CA GLU A 210 25.71 -9.74 14.44
C GLU A 210 25.42 -11.13 13.83
N ASP A 211 26.45 -11.75 13.24
CA ASP A 211 26.38 -13.00 12.44
C ASP A 211 25.66 -12.88 11.07
N ASP A 212 25.64 -11.70 10.44
CA ASP A 212 25.03 -11.44 9.11
C ASP A 212 23.52 -11.79 9.03
N LYS A 213 22.83 -11.79 10.17
CA LYS A 213 21.39 -12.04 10.23
C LYS A 213 20.63 -10.83 9.72
N ASN A 214 19.79 -11.06 8.72
CA ASN A 214 19.07 -10.02 8.02
C ASN A 214 17.58 -10.09 8.32
N TYR A 215 17.04 -9.02 8.89
CA TYR A 215 15.60 -8.84 9.08
C TYR A 215 15.06 -7.78 8.11
N TYR A 216 13.86 -8.01 7.59
CA TYR A 216 13.26 -7.20 6.54
C TYR A 216 11.90 -6.65 6.97
N PHE A 217 11.65 -5.38 6.72
CA PHE A 217 10.33 -4.78 6.91
C PHE A 217 10.00 -3.76 5.82
N GLN A 218 8.72 -3.59 5.52
CA GLN A 218 8.26 -2.76 4.41
C GLN A 218 8.29 -1.27 4.75
N ALA A 219 8.64 -0.47 3.75
CA ALA A 219 8.35 0.95 3.74
C ALA A 219 6.84 1.22 3.66
N ASN A 220 6.41 2.29 4.31
CA ASN A 220 5.03 2.65 4.62
C ASN A 220 4.27 1.57 5.42
N GLY A 221 4.98 0.58 5.96
CA GLY A 221 4.48 -0.37 6.95
C GLY A 221 4.29 0.28 8.33
N GLU A 222 3.76 -0.49 9.28
CA GLU A 222 3.54 -0.02 10.65
C GLU A 222 4.84 0.45 11.31
N LEU A 223 5.89 -0.38 11.25
CA LEU A 223 7.19 -0.06 11.85
C LEU A 223 7.78 1.25 11.32
N GLU A 224 7.77 1.48 10.00
CA GLU A 224 8.29 2.74 9.45
C GLU A 224 7.43 3.94 9.83
N LYS A 225 6.10 3.81 9.87
CA LYS A 225 5.21 4.92 10.28
C LYS A 225 5.49 5.34 11.71
N ILE A 226 5.66 4.38 12.62
CA ILE A 226 5.98 4.65 14.01
C ILE A 226 7.39 5.25 14.12
N LEU A 227 8.37 4.69 13.39
CA LEU A 227 9.74 5.20 13.33
C LEU A 227 9.77 6.65 12.84
N ASN A 228 9.09 6.96 11.73
CA ASN A 228 9.01 8.30 11.16
C ASN A 228 8.40 9.30 12.15
N ALA A 229 7.31 8.93 12.83
CA ALA A 229 6.70 9.78 13.86
C ALA A 229 7.66 10.08 15.03
N ILE A 230 8.46 9.08 15.46
CA ILE A 230 9.48 9.25 16.50
C ILE A 230 10.60 10.16 16.00
N VAL A 231 11.12 9.92 14.79
CA VAL A 231 12.19 10.70 14.18
C VAL A 231 11.77 12.16 14.00
N GLU A 232 10.60 12.42 13.42
CA GLU A 232 10.05 13.77 13.22
C GLU A 232 9.91 14.54 14.53
N LYS A 233 9.42 13.88 15.59
CA LYS A 233 9.32 14.48 16.92
C LYS A 233 10.68 14.94 17.44
N HIS A 234 11.72 14.10 17.32
CA HIS A 234 13.07 14.43 17.77
C HIS A 234 13.71 15.52 16.91
N ILE A 235 13.58 15.46 15.58
CA ILE A 235 14.08 16.49 14.66
C ILE A 235 13.40 17.84 14.92
N THR A 236 12.08 17.86 15.14
CA THR A 236 11.33 19.09 15.44
C THR A 236 11.78 19.70 16.76
N LYS A 237 11.86 18.88 17.82
CA LYS A 237 12.35 19.31 19.14
C LYS A 237 13.75 19.91 19.03
N PHE A 238 14.65 19.22 18.32
CA PHE A 238 16.01 19.66 18.08
C PHE A 238 16.07 21.00 17.34
N THR A 239 15.31 21.13 16.25
CA THR A 239 15.25 22.36 15.44
C THR A 239 14.80 23.55 16.27
N TYR A 240 13.81 23.35 17.16
CA TYR A 240 13.33 24.41 18.05
C TYR A 240 14.35 24.80 19.11
N LEU A 241 14.98 23.81 19.76
CA LEU A 241 16.01 24.07 20.76
C LEU A 241 17.22 24.78 20.16
N ASN A 242 17.73 24.33 19.02
CA ASN A 242 18.87 24.99 18.37
C ASN A 242 18.56 26.42 17.93
N LYS A 243 17.35 26.71 17.44
CA LYS A 243 16.92 28.08 17.15
C LYS A 243 16.87 28.96 18.40
N PHE A 244 16.41 28.42 19.53
CA PHE A 244 16.36 29.14 20.81
C PHE A 244 17.77 29.43 21.35
N HIS A 245 18.66 28.44 21.24
CA HIS A 245 20.07 28.55 21.63
C HIS A 245 20.85 29.52 20.73
N SER A 246 20.59 29.55 19.43
CA SER A 246 21.25 30.50 18.52
C SER A 246 20.81 31.95 18.73
N THR A 247 19.68 32.19 19.41
CA THR A 247 19.22 33.54 19.79
C THR A 247 19.67 33.99 21.19
N SER A 248 20.33 33.11 21.96
CA SER A 248 20.81 33.42 23.31
C SER A 248 22.27 33.87 23.24
N GLU A 249 22.61 35.05 23.78
CA GLU A 249 23.97 35.63 23.75
C GLU A 249 25.01 34.83 24.55
N ASP A 250 24.57 33.85 25.34
CA ASP A 250 25.44 32.96 26.10
C ASP A 250 25.62 31.67 25.30
N GLY A 251 26.89 31.31 25.03
CA GLY A 251 27.35 30.24 24.13
C GLY A 251 26.88 28.81 24.46
N SER A 252 25.57 28.60 24.45
CA SER A 252 24.92 27.34 24.71
C SER A 252 25.24 26.36 23.58
N LYS A 253 25.67 25.16 23.98
CA LYS A 253 26.11 24.09 23.06
C LYS A 253 25.01 23.80 22.04
N ILE A 254 25.31 24.04 20.77
CA ILE A 254 24.54 23.54 19.64
C ILE A 254 24.40 22.03 19.82
N ILE A 255 23.16 21.54 19.86
CA ILE A 255 22.91 20.11 19.93
C ILE A 255 23.37 19.54 18.59
N ASP A 256 24.13 18.44 18.61
CA ASP A 256 24.66 17.78 17.41
C ASP A 256 23.72 16.67 16.92
N ILE A 257 23.77 16.38 15.62
CA ILE A 257 23.02 15.32 14.94
C ILE A 257 23.29 13.96 15.62
N GLU A 258 24.52 13.67 16.02
CA GLU A 258 24.84 12.44 16.75
C GLU A 258 24.05 12.29 18.05
N GLN A 259 23.81 13.40 18.77
CA GLN A 259 23.01 13.36 20.00
C GLN A 259 21.54 13.08 19.70
N VAL A 260 21.02 13.61 18.58
CA VAL A 260 19.65 13.33 18.12
C VAL A 260 19.51 11.87 17.74
N LEU A 261 20.44 11.33 16.94
CA LEU A 261 20.46 9.93 16.54
C LEU A 261 20.53 9.01 17.76
N ASN A 262 21.40 9.28 18.73
CA ASN A 262 21.49 8.51 19.96
C ASN A 262 20.19 8.54 20.79
N GLN A 263 19.49 9.68 20.82
CA GLN A 263 18.20 9.80 21.50
C GLN A 263 17.08 9.04 20.76
N ILE A 264 17.08 9.08 19.42
CA ILE A 264 16.16 8.30 18.60
C ILE A 264 16.40 6.81 18.85
N LEU A 265 17.66 6.35 18.71
CA LEU A 265 18.04 4.95 18.94
C LEU A 265 17.61 4.48 20.33
N LYS A 266 17.90 5.26 21.38
CA LYS A 266 17.49 4.94 22.75
C LYS A 266 15.97 4.85 22.91
N ASN A 267 15.20 5.62 22.13
CA ASN A 267 13.74 5.63 22.21
C ASN A 267 13.09 4.48 21.42
N ILE A 268 13.72 4.02 20.34
CA ILE A 268 13.20 2.91 19.54
C ILE A 268 13.65 1.54 20.06
N SER A 269 14.84 1.43 20.66
CA SER A 269 15.33 0.21 21.28
C SER A 269 14.47 -0.17 22.49
N GLY A 270 14.01 -1.43 22.54
CA GLY A 270 13.15 -1.97 23.58
C GLY A 270 11.68 -1.56 23.47
N PHE A 271 11.35 -0.58 22.63
CA PHE A 271 9.97 -0.14 22.38
C PHE A 271 9.46 -0.59 21.01
N LEU A 272 10.16 -0.21 19.94
CA LEU A 272 9.78 -0.51 18.55
C LEU A 272 10.57 -1.71 18.00
N PHE A 273 11.85 -1.80 18.36
CA PHE A 273 12.72 -2.90 17.97
C PHE A 273 13.31 -3.53 19.23
N ASN A 274 13.63 -4.83 19.18
CA ASN A 274 14.39 -5.46 20.24
C ASN A 274 15.73 -4.72 20.46
N GLU A 275 16.21 -4.59 21.70
CA GLU A 275 17.47 -3.88 22.00
C GLU A 275 18.68 -4.43 21.26
N LYS A 276 18.65 -5.72 20.90
CA LYS A 276 19.71 -6.38 20.12
C LYS A 276 19.65 -6.11 18.61
N LEU A 277 18.61 -5.40 18.15
CA LEU A 277 18.46 -4.92 16.76
C LEU A 277 18.89 -3.45 16.60
N LYS A 278 19.56 -2.88 17.60
CA LYS A 278 19.93 -1.46 17.67
C LYS A 278 21.02 -1.07 16.67
#